data_AF-A0A2E8B071-F1
#
_entry.id   AF-A0A2E8B071-F1
#
_cell.length_a   1.000
_cell.length_b   1.000
_cell.length_c   1.000
_cell.angle_alpha   90.00
_cell.angle_beta   90.00
_cell.angle_gamma   90.00
#
_symmetry.space_group_name_H-M   'P 1'
#
loop_
_entity.id
_entity.type
_entity.pdbx_description
1 polymer ?
#
loop_
_entity_poly.entity_id
_entity_poly.type
_entity_poly.pdbx_seq_one_letter_code
_entity_poly.pdbx_strand_id
1 'polypeptide(L)' 'MARVVLAMSGGVDSSVAAHLLLQQGHEVIGVFMRHGESSPVTCDAPTESTDTLPILEQRLDHKQGCCSAGD' A
#
# COMPACT_ATOMS: atom_id res chain seq x y z
N MET A 1 -19.68 12.58 -1.50
CA MET A 1 -18.33 12.56 -0.90
C MET A 1 -18.10 11.17 -0.34
N ALA A 2 -16.97 10.55 -0.68
CA ALA A 2 -16.66 9.18 -0.29
C ALA A 2 -15.21 9.09 0.19
N ARG A 3 -14.92 8.10 1.01
CA ARG A 3 -13.59 7.76 1.50
C ARG A 3 -12.97 6.73 0.56
N VAL A 4 -11.88 7.10 -0.12
CA VAL A 4 -11.30 6.33 -1.23
C VAL A 4 -9.91 5.86 -0.85
N VAL A 5 -9.69 4.55 -0.84
CA VAL A 5 -8.35 3.98 -0.75
C VAL A 5 -7.80 3.86 -2.17
N LEU A 6 -6.68 4.53 -2.44
CA LEU A 6 -6.06 4.58 -3.76
C LEU A 6 -4.70 3.88 -3.71
N ALA A 7 -4.50 2.88 -4.58
CA ALA A 7 -3.20 2.28 -4.78
C ALA A 7 -2.26 3.30 -5.47
N MET A 8 -1.25 3.74 -4.75
CA MET A 8 -0.20 4.64 -5.22
C MET A 8 0.97 3.78 -5.69
N SER A 9 1.34 3.87 -6.98
CA SER A 9 2.55 3.20 -7.49
C SER A 9 3.79 4.07 -7.35
N GLY A 10 3.62 5.37 -7.06
CA GLY A 10 4.66 6.39 -7.16
C GLY A 10 4.81 6.98 -8.57
N GLY A 11 4.08 6.47 -9.55
CA GLY A 11 4.04 7.02 -10.91
C GLY A 11 3.12 8.24 -11.05
N VAL A 12 3.27 8.94 -12.18
CA VAL A 12 2.48 10.14 -12.52
C VAL A 12 0.98 9.87 -12.57
N ASP A 13 0.55 8.73 -13.14
CA ASP A 13 -0.87 8.40 -13.29
C ASP A 13 -1.58 8.30 -11.95
N SER A 14 -0.98 7.58 -11.00
CA SER A 14 -1.54 7.45 -9.64
C SER A 14 -1.57 8.79 -8.90
N SER A 15 -0.62 9.68 -9.18
CA SER A 15 -0.56 11.03 -8.60
C SER A 15 -1.65 11.94 -9.15
N VAL A 16 -1.89 11.89 -10.46
CA VAL A 16 -2.98 12.67 -11.11
C VAL A 16 -4.34 12.14 -10.69
N ALA A 17 -4.51 10.82 -10.61
CA ALA A 17 -5.75 10.20 -10.11
C ALA A 17 -6.08 10.67 -8.67
N ALA A 18 -5.08 10.68 -7.78
CA ALA A 18 -5.24 11.21 -6.42
C ALA A 18 -5.69 12.68 -6.43
N HIS A 19 -5.06 13.50 -7.26
CA HIS A 19 -5.38 14.93 -7.38
C HIS A 19 -6.84 15.17 -7.83
N LEU A 20 -7.30 14.43 -8.84
CA LEU A 20 -8.67 14.56 -9.35
C LEU A 20 -9.71 14.15 -8.30
N LEU A 21 -9.45 13.09 -7.54
CA LEU A 21 -10.33 12.66 -6.45
C LEU A 21 -10.39 13.69 -5.32
N LEU A 22 -9.26 14.31 -4.97
CA LEU A 22 -9.22 15.41 -4.01
C LEU A 22 -10.02 16.63 -4.51
N GLN A 23 -9.89 17.02 -5.78
CA GLN A 23 -10.66 18.12 -6.37
C GLN A 23 -12.17 17.87 -6.37
N GLN A 24 -12.58 16.61 -6.51
CA GLN A 24 -13.98 16.16 -6.38
C GLN A 24 -14.47 16.12 -4.92
N GLY A 25 -13.60 16.43 -3.96
CA GLY A 25 -13.92 16.52 -2.53
C GLY A 25 -13.92 15.18 -1.81
N HIS A 26 -13.28 14.14 -2.35
CA HIS A 26 -13.13 12.85 -1.67
C HIS A 26 -12.07 12.89 -0.57
N GLU A 27 -12.26 12.08 0.48
CA GLU A 27 -11.17 11.78 1.43
C GLU A 27 -10.33 10.66 0.83
N VAL A 28 -9.12 10.98 0.36
CA VAL A 28 -8.25 10.02 -0.35
C VAL A 28 -7.16 9.51 0.59
N ILE A 29 -7.04 8.18 0.69
CA ILE A 29 -5.99 7.49 1.45
C ILE A 29 -5.11 6.75 0.44
N GLY A 30 -3.88 7.23 0.25
CA GLY A 30 -2.90 6.59 -0.63
C GLY A 30 -2.22 5.39 0.03
N VAL A 31 -2.16 4.25 -0.67
CA VAL A 31 -1.49 3.02 -0.21
C VAL A 31 -0.44 2.60 -1.21
N PHE A 32 0.79 2.38 -0.77
CA PHE A 32 1.85 1.80 -1.60
C PHE A 32 2.00 0.31 -1.31
N MET A 33 1.97 -0.53 -2.35
CA MET A 33 2.15 -1.97 -2.23
C MET A 33 3.58 -2.37 -2.62
N ARG A 34 4.24 -3.15 -1.76
CA ARG A 34 5.55 -3.74 -2.02
C ARG A 34 5.35 -5.18 -2.46
N HIS A 35 5.69 -5.48 -3.71
CA HIS A 35 5.62 -6.83 -4.26
C HIS A 35 7.00 -7.51 -4.12
N GLY A 36 7.02 -8.81 -3.83
CA GLY A 36 8.26 -9.61 -3.83
C GLY A 36 9.22 -9.32 -2.69
N GLU A 37 8.78 -8.61 -1.64
CA GLU A 37 9.60 -8.43 -0.45
C GLU A 37 9.46 -9.63 0.47
N SER A 38 10.58 -10.30 0.74
CA SER A 38 10.68 -11.25 1.85
C SER A 38 10.80 -10.46 3.15
N SER A 39 9.67 -10.03 3.70
CA SER A 39 9.68 -9.59 5.09
C SER A 39 10.02 -10.80 5.97
N PRO A 40 10.84 -10.62 7.04
CA PRO A 40 11.05 -11.67 8.03
C PRO A 40 9.72 -12.07 8.71
N VAL A 41 8.73 -11.17 8.67
CA VAL A 41 7.33 -11.45 8.96
C VAL A 41 6.61 -11.72 7.64
N THR A 42 6.85 -12.87 7.03
CA THR A 42 5.93 -13.34 5.99
C THR A 42 4.58 -13.52 6.66
N CYS A 43 3.52 -13.03 6.02
CA CYS A 43 2.16 -13.32 6.45
C CYS A 43 1.92 -14.82 6.27
N ASP A 44 2.33 -15.64 7.23
CA ASP A 44 1.77 -16.97 7.44
C ASP A 44 0.32 -16.73 7.86
N ALA A 45 -0.53 -16.47 6.87
CA ALA A 45 -1.95 -16.42 7.08
C ALA A 45 -2.36 -17.82 7.55
N PRO A 46 -2.94 -17.97 8.77
CA PRO A 46 -3.50 -19.24 9.16
C PRO A 46 -4.49 -19.66 8.07
N THR A 47 -4.47 -20.94 7.71
CA THR A 47 -5.31 -21.54 6.66
C THR A 47 -6.82 -21.44 6.96
N GLU A 48 -7.16 -20.93 8.13
CA GLU A 48 -8.50 -20.56 8.55
C GLU A 48 -8.86 -19.19 7.97
N SER A 49 -9.66 -19.22 6.91
CA SER A 49 -10.18 -18.10 6.13
C SER A 49 -10.90 -17.08 6.99
N THR A 50 -10.16 -16.20 7.64
CA THR A 50 -10.70 -14.93 8.13
C THR A 50 -10.46 -13.94 6.99
N ASP A 51 -11.52 -13.34 6.44
CA ASP A 51 -11.52 -12.51 5.22
C ASP A 51 -10.76 -11.18 5.37
N THR A 52 -9.91 -11.07 6.40
CA THR A 52 -9.20 -9.88 6.83
C THR A 52 -7.70 -10.16 6.88
N LEU A 53 -6.94 -9.38 6.11
CA LEU A 53 -5.48 -9.43 6.13
C LEU A 53 -4.93 -8.90 7.47
N PRO A 54 -3.87 -9.51 8.05
CA PRO A 54 -3.30 -9.07 9.31
C PRO A 54 -2.66 -7.67 9.19
N ILE A 55 -2.91 -6.81 10.18
CA ILE A 55 -2.24 -5.51 10.31
C ILE A 55 -0.89 -5.74 11.02
N LEU A 56 0.21 -5.51 10.30
CA LEU A 56 1.56 -5.60 10.85
C LEU A 56 1.96 -4.26 11.50
N GLU A 57 2.03 -4.22 12.83
CA GLU A 57 2.36 -3.00 13.58
C GLU A 57 3.86 -2.63 13.56
N GLN A 58 4.75 -3.60 13.30
CA GLN A 58 6.19 -3.40 13.37
C GLN A 58 6.86 -3.63 12.01
N ARG A 59 7.29 -2.52 11.39
CA ARG A 59 8.17 -2.54 10.22
C ARG A 59 9.60 -2.85 10.69
N LEU A 60 10.00 -4.13 10.60
CA LEU A 60 11.34 -4.57 11.00
C LEU A 60 12.44 -4.13 10.03
N ASP A 61 12.06 -3.70 8.82
CA ASP A 61 12.99 -3.47 7.73
C ASP A 61 13.05 -1.97 7.42
N HIS A 62 14.21 -1.33 7.63
CA HIS A 62 14.46 0.09 7.33
C HIS A 62 14.44 0.45 5.82
N LYS A 63 13.80 -0.36 4.97
CA LYS A 63 13.78 -0.15 3.51
C LYS A 63 12.67 0.82 3.14
N GLN A 64 13.00 2.11 3.15
CA GLN A 64 12.16 3.21 2.68
C GLN A 64 12.36 3.35 1.16
N GLY A 65 11.51 2.73 0.34
CA GLY A 65 11.62 2.93 -1.10
C GLY A 65 10.61 2.20 -1.97
N CYS A 66 10.04 2.95 -2.91
CA CYS A 66 9.39 2.43 -4.12
C CYS A 66 10.51 1.99 -5.07
N CYS A 67 10.68 0.69 -5.30
CA CYS A 67 11.66 0.16 -6.25
C CYS A 67 13.12 0.55 -5.93
N SER A 68 13.71 -0.05 -4.90
CA SER A 68 15.09 -0.50 -5.03
C SER A 68 15.06 -2.00 -5.22
N ALA A 69 14.63 -2.42 -6.42
CA ALA A 69 15.19 -3.64 -6.98
C ALA A 69 16.69 -3.39 -6.98
N GLY A 70 17.41 -4.11 -6.11
CA GLY A 70 18.86 -3.99 -6.04
C GLY A 70 19.42 -4.27 -7.42
N ASP A 71 20.08 -3.27 -7.99
CA ASP A 71 21.41 -3.52 -8.54
C ASP A 71 22.38 -3.79 -7.36
#